data_AF-A0A6G8CTR4-F1
#
_entry.id   AF-A0A6G8CTR4-F1
#
_cell.length_a   1.000
_cell.length_b   1.000
_cell.length_c   1.000
_cell.angle_alpha   90.00
_cell.angle_beta   90.00
_cell.angle_gamma   90.00
#
_symmetry.space_group_name_H-M   'P 1'
#
loop_
_entity.id
_entity.type
_entity.pdbx_description
1 polymer ?
#
loop_
_entity_poly.entity_id
_entity_poly.type
_entity_poly.pdbx_seq_one_letter_code
_entity_poly.pdbx_strand_id
1 'polypeptide(L)'
;MSAAEAQVLDAQLSPGMTGEMKDVALCLFEAMVLTDNRVGQSNPSEAWSTVLRAMARVAIIQLQHLANEKGGRSIYLARGIAVHLSARDRSICEEFRGNYDVLADKYDLTPMRVRQIIGTWQLEQFKQRQARLPGFSDETQS
;
A
#
# COMPACT_ATOMS: atom_id res chain seq x y z
N MET A 1 4.67 7.58 17.99
CA MET A 1 4.43 9.04 17.85
C MET A 1 3.58 9.52 19.02
N SER A 2 3.81 10.73 19.53
CA SER A 2 3.00 11.33 20.60
C SER A 2 1.76 12.05 20.04
N ALA A 3 0.79 12.36 20.89
CA ALA A 3 -0.38 13.15 20.50
C ALA A 3 -0.01 14.59 20.05
N ALA A 4 1.01 15.19 20.66
CA ALA A 4 1.48 16.52 20.27
C ALA A 4 2.13 16.51 18.88
N GLU A 5 2.82 15.43 18.53
CA GLU A 5 3.38 15.24 17.19
C GLU A 5 2.28 15.02 16.15
N ALA A 6 1.25 14.23 16.48
CA ALA A 6 0.08 14.01 15.62
C ALA A 6 -0.70 15.30 15.32
N GLN A 7 -0.85 16.19 16.31
CA GLN A 7 -1.52 17.48 16.15
C GLN A 7 -0.88 18.38 15.07
N VAL A 8 0.42 18.21 14.79
CA VAL A 8 1.10 18.97 13.73
C VAL A 8 0.56 18.61 12.34
N LEU A 9 0.17 17.35 12.13
CA LEU A 9 -0.53 16.93 10.93
C LEU A 9 -1.95 17.49 10.92
N ASP A 10 -2.70 17.32 12.02
CA ASP A 10 -4.10 17.74 12.12
C ASP A 10 -4.30 19.21 11.76
N ALA A 11 -3.37 20.08 12.20
CA ALA A 11 -3.38 21.50 11.90
C ALA A 11 -3.26 21.85 10.40
N GLN A 12 -2.81 20.90 9.57
CA GLN A 12 -2.64 21.08 8.12
C GLN A 12 -3.70 20.37 7.29
N LEU A 13 -4.54 19.51 7.90
CA LEU A 13 -5.58 18.77 7.17
C LEU A 13 -6.71 19.71 6.73
N SER A 14 -7.20 19.50 5.51
CA SER A 14 -8.33 20.27 4.98
C SER A 14 -9.67 19.76 5.57
N PRO A 15 -10.62 20.65 5.91
CA PRO A 15 -11.94 20.25 6.40
C PRO A 15 -12.74 19.42 5.38
N GLY A 16 -12.43 19.51 4.08
CA GLY A 16 -13.08 18.73 3.03
C GLY A 16 -12.60 17.28 2.91
N MET A 17 -11.58 16.86 3.68
CA MET A 17 -11.08 15.49 3.66
C MET A 17 -12.02 14.55 4.42
N THR A 18 -12.29 13.38 3.86
CA THR A 18 -13.03 12.30 4.54
C THR A 18 -12.22 11.74 5.71
N GLY A 19 -12.88 11.04 6.65
CA GLY A 19 -12.20 10.37 7.77
C GLY A 19 -11.11 9.42 7.28
N GLU A 20 -11.41 8.59 6.29
CA GLU A 20 -10.44 7.66 5.70
C GLU A 20 -9.22 8.36 5.08
N MET A 21 -9.42 9.51 4.42
CA MET A 21 -8.31 10.29 3.88
C MET A 21 -7.40 10.82 5.00
N LYS A 22 -7.97 11.24 6.13
CA LYS A 22 -7.21 11.68 7.30
C LYS A 22 -6.43 10.52 7.92
N ASP A 23 -7.04 9.34 8.01
CA ASP A 23 -6.38 8.13 8.52
C ASP A 23 -5.21 7.70 7.62
N VAL A 24 -5.35 7.80 6.30
CA VAL A 24 -4.26 7.51 5.36
C VAL A 24 -3.14 8.56 5.48
N ALA A 25 -3.48 9.85 5.58
CA ALA A 25 -2.50 10.91 5.82
C ALA A 25 -1.70 10.65 7.11
N LEU A 26 -2.40 10.24 8.18
CA LEU A 26 -1.80 9.89 9.46
C LEU A 26 -0.84 8.70 9.32
N CYS A 27 -1.24 7.64 8.62
CA CYS A 27 -0.36 6.49 8.35
C CYS A 27 0.94 6.91 7.64
N LEU A 28 0.84 7.73 6.59
CA LEU A 28 1.99 8.20 5.82
C LEU A 28 2.92 9.09 6.66
N PHE A 29 2.33 9.99 7.44
CA PHE A 29 3.05 10.88 8.33
C PHE A 29 3.75 10.11 9.45
N GLU A 30 3.02 9.25 10.16
CA GLU A 30 3.54 8.43 11.26
C GLU A 30 4.72 7.58 10.80
N ALA A 31 4.64 6.98 9.61
CA ALA A 31 5.73 6.18 9.05
C ALA A 31 7.03 6.99 8.94
N MET A 32 6.98 8.27 8.54
CA MET A 32 8.17 9.14 8.51
C MET A 32 8.62 9.50 9.92
N VAL A 33 7.69 9.89 10.80
CA VAL A 33 7.98 10.32 12.18
C VAL A 33 8.69 9.22 12.97
N LEU A 34 8.25 7.97 12.82
CA LEU A 34 8.83 6.81 13.50
C LEU A 34 10.28 6.48 13.09
N THR A 35 10.78 7.06 11.98
CA THR A 35 12.19 6.87 11.56
C THR A 35 13.16 7.82 12.25
N ASP A 36 12.66 8.87 12.89
CA ASP A 36 13.49 9.90 13.54
C ASP A 36 13.71 9.59 15.02
N ASN A 37 14.92 9.82 15.53
CA ASN A 37 15.27 9.51 16.92
C ASN A 37 14.61 10.46 17.95
N ARG A 38 14.05 11.59 17.49
CA ARG A 38 13.38 12.58 18.34
C ARG A 38 11.93 12.24 18.67
N VAL A 39 11.39 11.18 18.07
CA VAL A 39 9.98 10.77 18.18
C VAL A 39 9.54 10.54 19.64
N GLY A 40 8.28 10.86 19.93
CA GLY A 40 7.66 10.61 21.22
C GLY A 40 7.70 11.81 22.17
N GLN A 41 8.12 12.98 21.71
CA GLN A 41 8.13 14.19 22.55
C GLN A 41 6.69 14.66 22.82
N SER A 42 6.31 14.76 24.10
CA SER A 42 5.02 15.36 24.49
C SER A 42 4.97 16.87 24.27
N ASN A 43 6.14 17.51 24.14
CA ASN A 43 6.29 18.92 23.75
C ASN A 43 7.46 19.03 22.76
N PRO A 44 7.20 18.87 21.45
CA PRO A 44 8.23 18.93 20.41
C PRO A 44 9.02 20.25 20.43
N SER A 45 10.35 20.17 20.44
CA SER A 45 11.20 21.37 20.29
C SER A 45 10.91 22.11 18.97
N GLU A 46 11.26 23.39 18.85
CA GLU A 46 11.00 24.17 17.61
C GLU A 46 11.69 23.55 16.39
N ALA A 47 12.93 23.06 16.57
CA ALA A 47 13.66 22.35 15.54
C ALA A 47 12.93 21.07 15.10
N TRP A 48 12.35 20.33 16.05
CA TRP A 48 11.58 19.13 15.73
C TRP A 48 10.24 19.47 15.07
N SER A 49 9.51 20.45 15.60
CA SER A 49 8.26 20.98 15.06
C SER A 49 8.38 21.42 13.60
N THR A 50 9.52 22.02 13.22
CA THR A 50 9.79 22.39 11.83
C THR A 50 9.88 21.17 10.92
N VAL A 51 10.54 20.10 11.37
CA VAL A 51 10.64 18.84 10.60
C VAL A 51 9.30 18.13 10.53
N LEU A 52 8.55 18.07 11.64
CA LEU A 52 7.19 17.52 11.68
C LEU A 52 6.27 18.25 10.68
N ARG A 53 6.34 19.59 10.62
CA ARG A 53 5.55 20.37 9.65
C ARG A 53 5.91 20.01 8.20
N ALA A 54 7.20 19.83 7.90
CA ALA A 54 7.65 19.41 6.58
C ALA A 54 7.19 17.99 6.23
N MET A 55 7.29 17.03 7.15
CA MET A 55 6.80 15.66 6.99
C MET A 55 5.28 15.63 6.77
N ALA A 56 4.52 16.37 7.55
CA ALA A 56 3.06 16.48 7.39
C ALA A 56 2.69 17.02 5.99
N ARG A 57 3.41 18.05 5.52
CA ARG A 57 3.22 18.57 4.16
C ARG A 57 3.50 17.51 3.09
N VAL A 58 4.57 16.72 3.24
CA VAL A 58 4.88 15.61 2.32
C VAL A 58 3.78 14.56 2.32
N ALA A 59 3.27 14.15 3.49
CA ALA A 59 2.19 13.18 3.60
C ALA A 59 0.92 13.66 2.88
N ILE A 60 0.57 14.94 3.03
CA ILE A 60 -0.59 15.54 2.34
C ILE A 60 -0.39 15.55 0.82
N ILE A 61 0.80 15.93 0.32
CA ILE A 61 1.11 15.92 -1.12
C ILE A 61 1.01 14.50 -1.69
N GLN A 62 1.55 13.50 -0.98
CA GLN A 62 1.48 12.10 -1.38
C GLN A 62 0.03 11.61 -1.43
N LEU A 63 -0.77 11.91 -0.41
CA LEU A 63 -2.19 11.58 -0.39
C LEU A 63 -2.95 12.23 -1.55
N GLN A 64 -2.72 13.51 -1.82
CA GLN A 64 -3.34 14.21 -2.95
C GLN A 64 -2.98 13.56 -4.28
N HIS A 65 -1.71 13.21 -4.48
CA HIS A 65 -1.28 12.52 -5.68
C HIS A 65 -1.94 11.14 -5.81
N LEU A 66 -2.02 10.36 -4.73
CA LEU A 66 -2.72 9.08 -4.71
C LEU A 66 -4.21 9.23 -5.06
N ALA A 67 -4.88 10.24 -4.48
CA ALA A 67 -6.28 10.53 -4.76
C ALA A 67 -6.50 10.93 -6.23
N ASN A 68 -5.60 11.73 -6.80
CA ASN A 68 -5.70 12.15 -8.20
C ASN A 68 -5.45 10.99 -9.18
N GLU A 69 -4.43 10.17 -8.92
CA GLU A 69 -4.01 9.12 -9.85
C GLU A 69 -4.80 7.82 -9.72
N LYS A 70 -5.29 7.54 -8.51
CA LYS A 70 -5.92 6.24 -8.17
C LYS A 70 -7.33 6.41 -7.59
N GLY A 71 -7.83 7.63 -7.44
CA GLY A 71 -9.19 7.91 -7.03
C GLY A 71 -10.22 7.31 -7.99
N GLY A 72 -11.44 7.08 -7.47
CA GLY A 72 -12.52 6.46 -8.23
C GLY A 72 -12.36 4.93 -8.43
N ARG A 73 -11.30 4.32 -7.90
CA ARG A 73 -11.07 2.87 -7.90
C ARG A 73 -10.89 2.36 -6.47
N SER A 74 -11.41 1.18 -6.17
CA SER A 74 -11.12 0.51 -4.88
C SER A 74 -9.71 -0.06 -4.90
N ILE A 75 -8.85 0.43 -4.00
CA ILE A 75 -7.48 -0.08 -3.83
C ILE A 75 -7.47 -0.96 -2.58
N TYR A 76 -7.09 -2.23 -2.74
CA TYR A 76 -6.92 -3.14 -1.60
C TYR A 76 -5.50 -3.01 -1.04
N LEU A 77 -5.38 -2.58 0.22
CA LEU A 77 -4.13 -2.56 0.98
C LEU A 77 -4.05 -3.81 1.87
N ALA A 78 -3.22 -4.79 1.48
CA ALA A 78 -3.02 -5.99 2.28
C ALA A 78 -2.29 -5.68 3.60
N ARG A 79 -2.69 -6.32 4.70
CA ARG A 79 -2.01 -6.19 6.00
C ARG A 79 -0.68 -6.96 6.00
N GLY A 80 0.41 -6.27 6.35
CA GLY A 80 1.77 -6.84 6.37
C GLY A 80 2.44 -6.82 5.00
N ILE A 81 3.78 -6.94 4.95
CA ILE A 81 4.55 -7.14 3.71
C ILE A 81 4.18 -8.52 3.14
N ALA A 82 2.99 -8.64 2.56
CA ALA A 82 2.56 -9.79 1.79
C ALA A 82 2.91 -9.54 0.31
N VAL A 83 4.21 -9.38 0.04
CA VAL A 83 4.80 -9.65 -1.30
C VAL A 83 5.30 -11.10 -1.37
N HIS A 84 4.93 -11.92 -0.38
CA HIS A 84 4.99 -13.37 -0.48
C HIS A 84 3.58 -13.89 -0.32
N LEU A 85 3.09 -14.59 -1.37
CA LEU A 85 1.98 -15.52 -1.21
C LEU A 85 2.28 -16.34 0.05
N SER A 86 1.42 -16.23 1.06
CA SER A 86 1.53 -17.07 2.25
C SER A 86 1.54 -18.54 1.79
N ALA A 87 2.07 -19.45 2.60
CA ALA A 87 2.07 -20.88 2.23
C ALA A 87 0.66 -21.36 1.83
N ARG A 88 -0.37 -20.84 2.51
CA ARG A 88 -1.78 -21.02 2.16
C ARG A 88 -2.13 -20.47 0.78
N ASP A 89 -1.76 -19.23 0.46
CA ASP A 89 -2.09 -18.61 -0.83
C ASP A 89 -1.37 -19.31 -1.99
N ARG A 90 -0.17 -19.86 -1.76
CA ARG A 90 0.51 -20.74 -2.73
C ARG A 90 -0.29 -22.02 -2.97
N SER A 91 -0.74 -22.70 -1.93
CA SER A 91 -1.59 -23.88 -2.06
C SER A 91 -2.91 -23.57 -2.79
N ILE A 92 -3.54 -22.42 -2.50
CA ILE A 92 -4.72 -21.94 -3.23
C ILE A 92 -4.43 -21.80 -4.73
N CYS A 93 -3.28 -21.21 -5.11
CA CYS A 93 -2.90 -21.06 -6.51
C CYS A 93 -2.57 -22.40 -7.20
N GLU A 94 -1.88 -23.31 -6.50
CA GLU A 94 -1.55 -24.65 -7.00
C GLU A 94 -2.78 -25.51 -7.25
N GLU A 95 -3.78 -25.41 -6.38
CA GLU A 95 -5.05 -26.13 -6.47
C GLU A 95 -6.07 -25.48 -7.40
N PHE A 96 -5.85 -24.25 -7.84
CA PHE A 96 -6.83 -23.51 -8.62
C PHE A 96 -7.07 -24.12 -10.00
N ARG A 97 -8.33 -24.47 -10.27
CA ARG A 97 -8.84 -25.02 -11.55
C ARG A 97 -10.12 -24.29 -12.00
N GLY A 98 -10.31 -23.05 -11.59
CA GLY A 98 -11.56 -22.30 -11.78
C GLY A 98 -12.61 -22.49 -10.67
N ASN A 99 -12.26 -23.25 -9.64
CA ASN A 99 -13.10 -23.69 -8.52
C ASN A 99 -13.13 -22.69 -7.35
N TYR A 100 -13.56 -21.46 -7.61
CA TYR A 100 -13.51 -20.36 -6.62
C TYR A 100 -14.25 -20.66 -5.32
N ASP A 101 -15.50 -21.14 -5.40
CA ASP A 101 -16.34 -21.36 -4.22
C ASP A 101 -15.84 -22.54 -3.38
N VAL A 102 -15.35 -23.60 -4.04
CA VAL A 102 -14.74 -24.77 -3.36
C VAL A 102 -13.49 -24.37 -2.57
N LEU A 103 -12.66 -23.50 -3.13
CA LEU A 103 -11.46 -22.99 -2.44
C LEU A 103 -11.82 -22.02 -1.32
N ALA A 104 -12.90 -21.25 -1.49
CA ALA A 104 -13.41 -20.36 -0.44
C ALA A 104 -13.81 -21.16 0.79
N ASP A 105 -14.61 -22.22 0.59
CA ASP A 105 -15.05 -23.12 1.66
C ASP A 105 -13.86 -23.87 2.29
N LYS A 106 -12.96 -24.44 1.47
CA LYS A 106 -11.81 -25.23 1.95
C LYS A 106 -10.84 -24.43 2.82
N TYR A 107 -10.64 -23.16 2.51
CA TYR A 107 -9.64 -22.31 3.17
C TYR A 107 -10.24 -21.30 4.16
N ASP A 108 -11.55 -21.39 4.41
CA ASP A 108 -12.32 -20.46 5.25
C ASP A 108 -12.11 -18.99 4.82
N LEU A 109 -12.36 -18.74 3.54
CA LEU A 109 -12.20 -17.44 2.89
C LEU A 109 -13.50 -17.05 2.18
N THR A 110 -13.67 -15.75 1.92
CA THR A 110 -14.74 -15.31 1.00
C THR A 110 -14.35 -15.59 -0.45
N PRO A 111 -15.32 -15.83 -1.36
CA PRO A 111 -15.04 -16.01 -2.79
C PRO A 111 -14.27 -14.83 -3.39
N MET A 112 -14.54 -13.61 -2.92
CA MET A 112 -13.81 -12.40 -3.34
C MET A 112 -12.34 -12.46 -2.94
N ARG A 113 -12.03 -12.96 -1.75
CA ARG A 113 -10.65 -13.08 -1.28
C ARG A 113 -9.87 -14.10 -2.11
N VAL A 114 -10.51 -15.21 -2.49
CA VAL A 114 -9.92 -16.19 -3.41
C VAL A 114 -9.64 -15.56 -4.79
N ARG A 115 -10.60 -14.80 -5.35
CA ARG A 115 -10.40 -14.08 -6.63
C ARG A 115 -9.23 -13.12 -6.60
N GLN A 116 -9.05 -12.38 -5.50
CA GLN A 116 -7.91 -11.47 -5.34
C GLN A 116 -6.59 -12.22 -5.34
N ILE A 117 -6.48 -13.30 -4.57
CA ILE A 117 -5.26 -14.14 -4.49
C ILE A 117 -4.89 -14.66 -5.89
N ILE A 118 -5.86 -15.24 -6.60
CA ILE A 118 -5.64 -15.77 -7.95
C ILE A 118 -5.30 -14.65 -8.94
N GLY A 119 -5.98 -13.50 -8.87
CA GLY A 119 -5.71 -12.36 -9.74
C GLY A 119 -4.29 -11.81 -9.58
N THR A 120 -3.81 -11.68 -8.34
CA THR A 120 -2.43 -11.29 -8.05
C THR A 120 -1.43 -12.29 -8.63
N TRP A 121 -1.64 -13.59 -8.40
CA TRP A 121 -0.76 -14.65 -8.92
C TRP A 121 -0.74 -14.68 -10.45
N GLN A 122 -1.90 -14.58 -11.12
CA GLN A 122 -1.97 -14.55 -12.57
C GLN A 122 -1.22 -13.35 -13.16
N LEU A 123 -1.41 -12.15 -12.59
CA LEU A 123 -0.69 -10.95 -13.02
C LEU A 123 0.83 -11.10 -12.91
N GLU A 124 1.32 -11.72 -11.84
CA GLU A 124 2.75 -12.03 -11.67
C GLU A 124 3.24 -13.05 -12.70
N GLN A 125 2.48 -14.12 -12.96
CA GLN A 125 2.80 -15.11 -13.99
C GLN A 125 2.84 -14.48 -15.39
N PHE A 126 1.92 -13.56 -15.71
CA PHE A 126 1.92 -12.82 -16.97
C PHE A 126 3.16 -11.93 -17.10
N LYS A 127 3.53 -11.18 -16.05
CA LYS A 127 4.75 -10.36 -16.03
C LYS A 127 6.02 -11.19 -16.20
N GLN A 128 6.11 -12.34 -15.53
CA GLN A 128 7.25 -13.24 -15.66
C GLN A 128 7.38 -13.84 -17.07
N ARG A 129 6.25 -14.14 -17.74
CA ARG A 129 6.23 -14.64 -19.12
C ARG A 129 6.58 -13.54 -20.13
N GLN A 130 6.10 -12.31 -19.94
CA GLN A 130 6.48 -11.18 -20.80
C GLN A 130 7.97 -10.85 -20.69
N ALA A 131 8.56 -10.94 -19.49
CA ALA A 131 9.99 -10.76 -19.29
C ALA A 131 10.87 -11.90 -19.88
N ARG A 132 10.24 -12.99 -20.33
CA ARG A 132 10.91 -14.18 -20.90
C ARG A 132 10.65 -14.39 -22.39
N LEU A 133 10.08 -13.41 -23.11
CA LEU A 133 10.02 -13.45 -24.58
C LEU A 133 11.44 -13.32 -25.16
N PRO A 134 12.02 -14.39 -25.75
CA PRO A 134 13.23 -14.27 -26.56
C PRO A 134 12.77 -13.81 -27.95
N GLY A 135 13.13 -12.59 -28.35
CA GLY A 135 12.69 -12.05 -29.65
C GLY A 135 12.96 -10.58 -29.95
N PHE A 136 13.77 -9.87 -29.15
CA PHE A 136 14.30 -8.55 -29.51
C PHE A 136 15.83 -8.49 -29.37
N SER A 137 16.50 -9.58 -29.70
CA SER A 137 17.94 -9.57 -29.97
C SER A 137 18.16 -9.92 -31.43
N ASP A 138 18.78 -8.96 -32.12
CA ASP A 138 19.40 -8.99 -33.44
C ASP A 138 18.51 -8.80 -34.67
N GLU A 139 18.51 -7.56 -35.17
CA GLU A 139 18.92 -7.27 -36.55
C GLU A 139 19.22 -5.76 -36.68
N THR A 140 20.45 -5.38 -36.30
CA THR A 140 21.09 -4.19 -36.88
C THR A 140 22.37 -4.64 -37.57
N GLN A 141 22.22 -5.19 -38.77
CA GLN A 141 23.26 -5.20 -39.79
C GLN A 141 22.69 -4.62 -41.08
N SER A 142 23.09 -3.38 -41.37
CA SER A 142 23.66 -2.88 -42.64
C SER A 142 23.57 -1.36 -42.70
#